data_AF-A0A2V9F873-F1
#
_entry.id   AF-A0A2V9F873-F1
#
_cell.length_a   1.000
_cell.length_b   1.000
_cell.length_c   1.000
_cell.angle_alpha   90.00
_cell.angle_beta   90.00
_cell.angle_gamma   90.00
#
_symmetry.space_group_name_H-M   'P 1'
#
loop_
_entity.id
_entity.type
_entity.pdbx_description
1 polymer ?
#
loop_
_entity_poly.entity_id
_entity_poly.type
_entity_poly.pdbx_seq_one_letter_code
_entity_poly.pdbx_strand_id
1 'polypeptide(L)'
;MRRIHLIVGLLGVIAFVLTGLVMARHVPDIHSLSAEVQLMYLSRHIYLLGAALVNLVLGLYMTLNAAGWRRVLQQIGCLLILLSVISLILAFITEPTFGIAGRSWRSFSGLIALFSGVMAHTVTGFARKPN
;
A
#
# COMPACT_ATOMS: atom_id res chain seq x y z
N MET A 1 -12.12 6.98 10.23
CA MET A 1 -11.65 5.83 9.42
C MET A 1 -11.95 6.01 7.94
N ARG A 2 -13.21 6.08 7.48
CA ARG A 2 -13.53 6.27 6.04
C ARG A 2 -12.86 7.50 5.40
N ARG A 3 -13.04 8.69 5.99
CA ARG A 3 -12.38 9.92 5.50
C ARG A 3 -10.85 9.82 5.47
N ILE A 4 -10.25 9.14 6.45
CA ILE A 4 -8.79 8.96 6.55
C ILE A 4 -8.31 8.11 5.37
N HIS A 5 -8.93 6.96 5.11
CA HIS A 5 -8.60 6.13 3.96
C HIS A 5 -8.82 6.86 2.62
N LEU A 6 -9.85 7.70 2.51
CA LEU A 6 -10.08 8.49 1.31
C LEU A 6 -8.94 9.50 1.06
N ILE A 7 -8.56 10.25 2.10
CA ILE A 7 -7.46 11.23 2.03
C ILE A 7 -6.14 10.51 1.72
N VAL A 8 -5.83 9.43 2.45
CA VAL A 8 -4.61 8.65 2.26
C VAL A 8 -4.58 7.98 0.88
N GLY A 9 -5.72 7.49 0.40
CA GLY A 9 -5.85 6.93 -0.94
C GLY A 9 -5.58 7.97 -2.02
N LEU A 10 -6.16 9.17 -1.88
CA LEU A 10 -5.92 10.27 -2.83
C LEU A 10 -4.46 10.74 -2.81
N LEU A 11 -3.89 10.95 -1.62
CA LEU A 11 -2.48 11.29 -1.47
C LEU A 11 -1.57 10.18 -2.01
N GLY A 12 -1.95 8.92 -1.83
CA GLY A 12 -1.25 7.76 -2.37
C GLY A 12 -1.26 7.73 -3.91
N VAL A 13 -2.39 8.07 -4.54
CA VAL A 13 -2.48 8.19 -6.00
C VAL A 13 -1.61 9.35 -6.50
N ILE A 14 -1.60 10.48 -5.80
CA ILE A 14 -0.70 11.60 -6.12
C ILE A 14 0.76 11.14 -5.99
N ALA A 15 1.12 10.45 -4.90
CA ALA A 15 2.46 9.90 -4.71
C ALA A 15 2.83 8.88 -5.81
N PHE A 16 1.89 8.05 -6.25
CA PHE A 16 2.08 7.17 -7.41
C PHE A 16 2.44 7.98 -8.66
N VAL A 17 1.68 9.02 -9.01
CA VAL A 17 1.98 9.86 -10.17
C VAL A 17 3.35 10.52 -10.05
N LEU A 18 3.68 11.06 -8.86
CA LEU A 18 4.98 11.69 -8.61
C LEU A 18 6.13 10.70 -8.72
N THR A 19 5.99 9.49 -8.18
CA THR A 19 7.02 8.45 -8.29
C THR A 19 7.21 7.98 -9.74
N GLY A 20 6.13 7.91 -10.53
CA GLY A 20 6.23 7.63 -11.97
C GLY A 20 6.99 8.73 -12.72
N LEU A 21 6.76 9.99 -12.36
CA LEU A 21 7.52 11.12 -12.92
C LEU A 21 9.01 11.07 -12.51
N VAL A 22 9.29 10.70 -11.26
CA VAL A 22 10.67 10.50 -10.79
C VAL A 22 11.35 9.39 -11.59
N MET A 23 10.65 8.27 -11.84
CA MET A 23 11.17 7.18 -12.66
C MET A 23 11.45 7.62 -14.10
N ALA A 24 10.53 8.37 -14.71
CA ALA A 24 10.66 8.87 -16.08
C ALA A 24 11.80 9.90 -16.25
N ARG A 25 12.18 10.60 -15.18
CA ARG A 25 13.26 11.62 -15.17
C ARG A 25 14.52 11.16 -14.46
N HIS A 26 14.63 9.86 -14.16
CA HIS A 26 15.79 9.33 -13.45
C HIS A 26 17.05 9.49 -14.31
N VAL A 27 18.17 9.82 -13.67
CA VAL A 27 19.48 9.93 -14.31
C VAL A 27 20.48 9.07 -13.52
N PRO A 28 21.14 8.09 -14.15
CA PRO A 28 20.98 7.64 -15.53
C PRO A 28 19.59 7.02 -15.79
N ASP A 29 19.18 6.83 -17.05
CA ASP A 29 17.87 6.26 -17.40
C ASP A 29 17.64 4.94 -16.63
N ILE A 30 16.45 4.73 -16.06
CA ILE A 30 16.10 3.47 -15.37
C ILE A 30 16.31 2.25 -16.26
N HIS A 31 16.13 2.39 -17.58
CA HIS A 31 16.37 1.30 -18.52
C HIS A 31 17.86 0.99 -18.74
N SER A 32 18.75 1.88 -18.33
CA SER A 32 20.21 1.67 -18.33
C SER A 32 20.75 1.11 -17.01
N LEU A 33 19.92 1.04 -15.96
CA LEU A 33 20.29 0.42 -14.69
C LEU A 33 20.36 -1.10 -14.83
N SER A 34 20.95 -1.77 -13.82
CA SER A 34 20.89 -3.23 -13.76
C SER A 34 19.44 -3.71 -13.70
N ALA A 35 19.17 -4.86 -14.32
CA ALA A 35 17.81 -5.44 -14.39
C ALA A 35 17.16 -5.57 -13.01
N GLU A 36 17.95 -5.84 -11.98
CA GLU A 36 17.50 -5.93 -10.60
C GLU A 36 16.99 -4.58 -10.07
N VAL A 37 17.78 -3.51 -10.17
CA VAL A 37 17.40 -2.19 -9.66
C VAL A 37 16.20 -1.64 -10.43
N GLN A 38 16.15 -1.89 -11.75
CA GLN A 38 15.00 -1.57 -12.58
C GLN A 38 13.73 -2.28 -12.04
N LEU A 39 13.81 -3.59 -11.80
CA LEU A 39 12.70 -4.36 -11.26
C LEU A 39 12.30 -3.89 -9.86
N MET A 40 13.25 -3.42 -9.04
CA MET A 40 12.94 -2.80 -7.76
C MET A 40 12.09 -1.55 -7.93
N TYR A 41 12.51 -0.57 -8.75
CA TYR A 41 11.70 0.63 -8.97
C TYR A 41 10.28 0.30 -9.47
N LEU A 42 10.18 -0.56 -10.50
CA LEU A 42 8.91 -1.00 -11.07
C LEU A 42 8.01 -1.66 -10.02
N SER A 43 8.55 -2.59 -9.24
CA SER A 43 7.75 -3.33 -8.26
C SER A 43 7.25 -2.42 -7.14
N ARG A 44 8.13 -1.57 -6.56
CA ARG A 44 7.72 -0.66 -5.47
C ARG A 44 6.70 0.37 -5.95
N HIS A 45 6.84 0.84 -7.18
CA HIS A 45 5.88 1.76 -7.80
C HIS A 45 4.48 1.11 -7.95
N ILE A 46 4.41 -0.13 -8.44
CA ILE A 46 3.14 -0.87 -8.55
C ILE A 46 2.57 -1.24 -7.18
N TYR A 47 3.40 -1.58 -6.20
CA TYR A 47 2.93 -1.87 -4.84
C TYR A 47 2.32 -0.63 -4.18
N LEU A 48 2.94 0.54 -4.36
CA LEU A 48 2.40 1.81 -3.90
C LEU A 48 1.01 2.08 -4.51
N LEU A 49 0.85 1.85 -5.82
CA LEU A 49 -0.45 1.96 -6.49
C LEU A 49 -1.49 1.03 -5.85
N GLY A 50 -1.13 -0.24 -5.64
CA GLY A 50 -2.02 -1.22 -5.02
C GLY A 50 -2.51 -0.76 -3.64
N ALA A 51 -1.61 -0.28 -2.79
CA ALA A 51 -1.96 0.23 -1.47
C ALA A 51 -2.81 1.51 -1.54
N ALA A 52 -2.51 2.41 -2.47
CA ALA A 52 -3.28 3.64 -2.68
C ALA A 52 -4.72 3.33 -3.12
N LEU A 53 -4.90 2.42 -4.08
CA LEU A 53 -6.21 2.01 -4.57
C LEU A 53 -7.06 1.32 -3.48
N VAL A 54 -6.45 0.43 -2.68
CA VAL A 54 -7.15 -0.20 -1.54
C VAL A 54 -7.64 0.86 -0.55
N ASN A 55 -6.80 1.85 -0.22
CA ASN A 55 -7.20 2.96 0.65
C ASN A 55 -8.32 3.79 0.02
N LEU A 56 -8.24 4.11 -1.27
CA LEU A 56 -9.26 4.87 -1.98
C LEU A 56 -10.60 4.14 -1.96
N VAL A 57 -10.63 2.85 -2.29
CA VAL A 57 -11.83 2.00 -2.30
C VAL A 57 -12.45 1.92 -0.90
N LEU A 58 -11.65 1.69 0.14
CA LEU A 58 -12.15 1.73 1.52
C LEU A 58 -12.67 3.12 1.90
N GLY A 59 -12.03 4.19 1.44
CA GLY A 59 -12.50 5.56 1.64
C GLY A 59 -13.85 5.85 0.99
N LEU A 60 -14.15 5.21 -0.14
CA LEU A 60 -15.41 5.37 -0.86
C LEU A 60 -16.53 4.53 -0.23
N TYR A 61 -16.27 3.24 0.04
CA TYR A 61 -17.33 2.27 0.29
C TYR A 61 -17.39 1.73 1.73
N MET A 62 -16.40 2.01 2.59
CA MET A 62 -16.34 1.35 3.89
C MET A 62 -17.50 1.78 4.80
N THR A 63 -18.27 0.77 5.24
CA THR A 63 -19.22 0.87 6.36
C THR A 63 -18.62 0.16 7.59
N LEU A 64 -18.71 0.78 8.76
CA LEU A 64 -18.27 0.15 10.01
C LEU A 64 -19.30 -0.87 10.49
N ASN A 65 -18.85 -2.04 10.93
CA ASN A 65 -19.72 -3.05 11.52
C ASN A 65 -20.19 -2.62 12.92
N ALA A 66 -21.43 -3.01 13.27
CA ALA A 66 -21.96 -2.89 14.62
C ALA A 66 -21.13 -3.75 15.60
N ALA A 67 -21.06 -3.30 16.85
CA ALA A 67 -20.06 -3.66 17.87
C ALA A 67 -19.69 -5.15 18.01
N GLY A 68 -18.49 -5.41 18.56
CA GLY A 68 -17.96 -6.75 18.86
C GLY A 68 -16.59 -7.00 18.24
N TRP A 69 -16.17 -8.28 18.20
CA TRP A 69 -14.86 -8.70 17.68
C TRP A 69 -14.62 -8.26 16.23
N ARG A 70 -15.69 -8.16 15.43
CA ARG A 70 -15.62 -7.71 14.03
C ARG A 70 -15.18 -6.26 13.90
N ARG A 71 -15.63 -5.40 14.80
CA ARG A 71 -15.23 -3.99 14.81
C ARG A 71 -13.75 -3.86 15.16
N VAL A 72 -13.27 -4.64 16.12
CA VAL A 72 -11.84 -4.68 16.48
C VAL A 72 -11.00 -5.17 15.31
N LEU A 73 -11.38 -6.29 14.69
CA LEU A 73 -10.67 -6.84 13.54
C LEU A 73 -10.66 -5.86 12.34
N GLN A 74 -11.80 -5.19 12.08
CA GLN A 74 -11.89 -4.16 11.03
C GLN A 74 -10.99 -2.96 11.33
N GLN A 75 -10.88 -2.53 12.60
CA GLN A 75 -10.00 -1.44 13.01
C GLN A 75 -8.52 -1.80 12.88
N ILE A 76 -8.14 -3.03 13.26
CA ILE A 76 -6.78 -3.56 13.03
C ILE A 76 -6.49 -3.58 11.53
N GLY A 77 -7.44 -4.05 10.71
CA GLY A 77 -7.31 -4.05 9.26
C GLY A 77 -7.12 -2.66 8.67
N CYS A 78 -7.90 -1.68 9.13
CA CYS A 78 -7.74 -0.27 8.74
C CYS A 78 -6.33 0.23 9.08
N LEU A 79 -5.84 -0.04 10.30
CA LEU A 79 -4.51 0.39 10.73
C LEU A 79 -3.41 -0.23 9.86
N LEU A 80 -3.47 -1.53 9.59
CA LEU A 80 -2.50 -2.23 8.75
C LEU A 80 -2.47 -1.66 7.31
N ILE A 81 -3.63 -1.37 6.72
CA ILE A 81 -3.74 -0.77 5.38
C ILE A 81 -3.21 0.66 5.33
N LEU A 82 -3.30 1.41 6.43
CA LEU A 82 -2.70 2.75 6.50
C LEU A 82 -1.17 2.65 6.63
N LEU A 83 -0.68 1.76 7.48
CA LEU A 83 0.75 1.53 7.66
C LEU A 83 1.41 0.98 6.39
N SER A 84 0.69 0.20 5.59
CA SER A 84 1.24 -0.32 4.34
C SER A 84 1.61 0.77 3.35
N VAL A 85 0.79 1.82 3.19
CA VAL A 85 1.09 2.95 2.29
C VAL A 85 2.37 3.64 2.73
N ILE A 86 2.51 3.92 4.02
CA ILE A 86 3.71 4.58 4.58
C ILE A 86 4.95 3.70 4.32
N SER A 87 4.87 2.41 4.61
CA SER A 87 5.99 1.48 4.40
C SER A 87 6.39 1.38 2.93
N LEU A 88 5.42 1.35 2.01
CA LEU A 88 5.67 1.23 0.57
C LEU A 88 6.22 2.50 -0.06
N ILE A 89 5.82 3.68 0.42
CA ILE A 89 6.46 4.96 0.04
C ILE A 89 7.93 4.93 0.47
N LEU A 90 8.20 4.55 1.72
CA LEU A 90 9.58 4.46 2.23
C LEU A 90 10.39 3.39 1.46
N ALA A 91 9.76 2.28 1.09
CA ALA A 91 10.39 1.24 0.28
C ALA A 91 10.80 1.77 -1.10
N PHE A 92 9.94 2.54 -1.77
CA PHE A 92 10.26 3.15 -3.06
C PHE A 92 11.48 4.08 -2.98
N ILE A 93 11.59 4.88 -1.92
CA ILE A 93 12.68 5.86 -1.77
C ILE A 93 13.99 5.18 -1.39
N THR A 94 13.95 4.22 -0.46
CA THR A 94 15.15 3.73 0.21
C THR A 94 15.67 2.40 -0.30
N GLU A 95 14.84 1.51 -0.85
CA GLU A 95 15.34 0.19 -1.25
C GLU A 95 16.17 0.21 -2.53
N PRO A 96 15.80 0.95 -3.60
CA PRO A 96 16.58 0.98 -4.84
C PRO A 96 18.00 1.53 -4.65
N THR A 97 18.23 2.40 -3.65
CA THR A 97 19.55 2.99 -3.39
C THR A 97 20.57 2.00 -2.81
N PHE A 98 20.14 0.86 -2.28
CA PHE A 98 21.02 -0.13 -1.66
C PHE A 98 21.25 -1.39 -2.51
N GLY A 99 20.62 -1.52 -3.68
CA GLY A 99 20.73 -2.71 -4.55
C GLY A 99 20.43 -4.03 -3.80
N ILE A 100 21.15 -5.11 -4.12
CA ILE A 100 21.03 -6.45 -3.48
C ILE A 100 21.23 -6.38 -1.95
N ALA A 101 22.13 -5.51 -1.49
CA ALA A 101 22.41 -5.34 -0.06
C ALA A 101 21.23 -4.64 0.67
N GLY A 102 20.37 -3.97 -0.09
CA GLY A 102 19.11 -3.41 0.34
C GLY A 102 18.10 -4.49 0.70
N ARG A 103 18.13 -4.94 1.95
CA ARG A 103 17.08 -5.80 2.51
C ARG A 103 15.71 -5.22 2.19
N SER A 104 14.91 -5.96 1.40
CA SER A 104 13.55 -5.59 0.95
C SER A 104 12.51 -5.65 2.07
N TRP A 105 12.91 -5.29 3.30
CA TRP A 105 12.11 -5.44 4.50
C TRP A 105 10.94 -4.46 4.53
N ARG A 106 11.09 -3.25 3.96
CA ARG A 106 10.03 -2.23 3.97
C ARG A 106 8.94 -2.59 2.96
N SER A 107 9.33 -3.03 1.77
CA SER A 107 8.37 -3.52 0.77
C SER A 107 7.68 -4.79 1.24
N PHE A 108 8.42 -5.73 1.83
CA PHE A 108 7.85 -6.96 2.40
C PHE A 108 6.84 -6.66 3.51
N SER A 109 7.24 -5.90 4.54
CA SER A 109 6.35 -5.54 5.66
C SER A 109 5.14 -4.73 5.19
N GLY A 110 5.32 -3.82 4.22
CA GLY A 110 4.25 -3.06 3.60
C GLY A 110 3.24 -3.95 2.89
N LEU A 111 3.70 -4.91 2.08
CA LEU A 111 2.83 -5.86 1.39
C LEU A 111 2.09 -6.79 2.35
N ILE A 112 2.78 -7.32 3.37
CA ILE A 112 2.15 -8.17 4.39
C ILE A 112 1.10 -7.38 5.17
N ALA A 113 1.38 -6.14 5.57
CA ALA A 113 0.39 -5.29 6.22
C ALA A 113 -0.82 -5.03 5.32
N LEU A 114 -0.59 -4.70 4.04
CA LEU A 114 -1.67 -4.50 3.08
C LEU A 114 -2.54 -5.76 2.94
N PHE A 115 -1.89 -6.91 2.73
CA PHE A 115 -2.55 -8.21 2.58
C PHE A 115 -3.35 -8.56 3.83
N SER A 116 -2.73 -8.57 5.01
CA SER A 116 -3.37 -8.90 6.28
C SER A 116 -4.54 -7.96 6.58
N GLY A 117 -4.39 -6.67 6.27
CA GLY A 117 -5.47 -5.72 6.44
C GLY A 117 -6.65 -5.97 5.51
N VAL A 118 -6.41 -6.25 4.22
CA VAL A 118 -7.46 -6.63 3.27
C VAL A 118 -8.15 -7.93 3.72
N MET A 119 -7.39 -8.94 4.17
CA MET A 119 -7.95 -10.19 4.68
C MET A 119 -8.82 -9.98 5.93
N ALA A 120 -8.41 -9.10 6.84
CA ALA A 120 -9.23 -8.74 8.00
C ALA A 120 -10.58 -8.14 7.56
N HIS A 121 -10.58 -7.25 6.57
CA HIS A 121 -11.81 -6.71 5.98
C HIS A 121 -12.66 -7.80 5.32
N THR A 122 -12.07 -8.70 4.54
CA THR A 122 -12.76 -9.82 3.90
C THR A 122 -13.46 -10.74 4.91
N VAL A 123 -12.76 -11.14 5.98
CA VAL A 123 -13.34 -11.99 7.05
C VAL A 123 -14.53 -11.30 7.72
N THR A 124 -14.40 -10.00 8.01
CA THR A 124 -15.53 -9.25 8.62
C THR A 124 -16.69 -9.02 7.66
N GLY A 125 -16.45 -9.01 6.35
CA GLY A 125 -17.46 -8.88 5.31
C GLY A 125 -18.30 -10.14 5.14
N PHE A 126 -17.67 -11.30 4.96
CA PHE A 126 -18.38 -12.59 4.80
C PHE A 126 -19.14 -13.03 6.06
N ALA A 127 -18.67 -12.62 7.24
CA ALA A 127 -19.34 -13.00 8.47
C ALA A 127 -20.69 -12.29 8.66
N ARG A 128 -21.04 -11.23 7.90
CA ARG A 128 -22.40 -10.65 7.92
C ARG A 128 -23.39 -11.74 7.51
N LYS A 129 -24.27 -12.16 8.43
CA LYS A 129 -25.39 -13.03 8.06
C LYS A 129 -26.15 -12.34 6.92
N PRO A 130 -26.50 -13.05 5.83
CA PRO A 130 -27.46 -12.52 4.87
C PRO A 130 -28.74 -12.24 5.64
N ASN A 131 -29.20 -11.00 5.58
CA ASN A 131 -30.51 -10.59 6.09
C ASN A 131 -31.60 -11.24 5.24
#